data_AF-A0A6L6D6P2-F1
#
_entry.id   AF-A0A6L6D6P2-F1
#
_cell.length_a   1.000
_cell.length_b   1.000
_cell.length_c   1.000
_cell.angle_alpha   90.00
_cell.angle_beta   90.00
_cell.angle_gamma   90.00
#
_symmetry.space_group_name_H-M   'P 1'
#
loop_
_entity.id
_entity.type
_entity.pdbx_description
1 polymer ?
#
loop_
_entity_poly.entity_id
_entity_poly.type
_entity_poly.pdbx_seq_one_letter_code
_entity_poly.pdbx_strand_id
1 'polypeptide(L)'
;MLSVALLAGTVVVLVARLLAGSQTWAASTIAAFRPFALPLAAAVTTTCLLGSLYFSEIVNYKPCRLCWFQRTMMYPLAIILIIAALRKDW
;
A
#
# COMPACT_ATOMS: atom_id res chain seq x y z
N MET A 1 -13.60 -8.09 -22.76
CA MET A 1 -14.26 -8.54 -21.52
C MET A 1 -13.79 -7.74 -20.30
N LEU A 2 -12.49 -7.56 -20.08
CA LEU A 2 -11.94 -6.75 -18.97
C LEU A 2 -12.34 -5.26 -19.03
N SER A 3 -12.40 -4.69 -20.24
CA SER A 3 -12.76 -3.28 -20.48
C SER A 3 -14.22 -2.96 -20.12
N VAL A 4 -15.15 -3.89 -20.35
CA VAL A 4 -16.57 -3.73 -19.99
C VAL A 4 -16.75 -3.79 -18.47
N ALA A 5 -16.01 -4.67 -17.78
CA ALA A 5 -16.05 -4.77 -16.32
C ALA A 5 -15.51 -3.49 -15.64
N LEU A 6 -14.44 -2.90 -16.19
CA LEU A 6 -13.88 -1.63 -15.70
C LEU A 6 -14.84 -0.45 -15.90
N LEU A 7 -15.50 -0.37 -17.07
CA LEU A 7 -16.50 0.67 -17.36
C LEU A 7 -17.75 0.53 -16.48
N ALA A 8 -18.25 -0.70 -16.30
CA ALA A 8 -19.37 -0.95 -15.41
C ALA A 8 -19.03 -0.57 -13.96
N GLY A 9 -17.82 -0.93 -13.49
CA GLY A 9 -17.33 -0.55 -12.17
C GLY A 9 -17.22 0.97 -11.99
N THR A 10 -16.72 1.70 -12.99
CA THR A 10 -16.61 3.17 -12.92
C THR A 10 -17.97 3.84 -12.93
N VAL A 11 -18.91 3.39 -13.77
CA VAL A 11 -20.28 3.93 -13.79
C VAL A 11 -20.97 3.72 -12.45
N VAL A 12 -20.86 2.54 -11.85
CA VAL A 12 -21.43 2.25 -10.53
C VAL A 12 -20.82 3.15 -9.44
N VAL A 13 -19.50 3.33 -9.43
CA VAL A 13 -18.83 4.21 -8.46
C VAL A 13 -19.20 5.68 -8.68
N LEU A 14 -19.32 6.12 -9.94
CA LEU A 14 -19.68 7.50 -10.29
C LEU A 14 -21.13 7.81 -9.91
N VAL A 15 -22.06 6.90 -10.20
CA VAL A 15 -23.47 7.00 -9.77
C VAL A 15 -23.57 6.98 -8.25
N ALA A 16 -22.84 6.08 -7.58
CA ALA A 16 -22.80 6.03 -6.12
C ALA A 16 -22.22 7.31 -5.50
N ARG A 17 -21.26 7.99 -6.16
CA ARG A 17 -20.68 9.27 -5.73
C ARG A 17 -21.59 10.46 -6.01
N LEU A 18 -22.30 10.48 -7.14
CA LEU A 18 -23.22 11.56 -7.51
C LEU A 18 -24.50 11.53 -6.67
N LEU A 19 -24.96 10.34 -6.26
CA LEU A 19 -26.06 10.17 -5.31
C LEU A 19 -25.60 10.29 -3.84
N ALA A 20 -24.29 10.44 -3.60
CA ALA A 20 -23.70 10.54 -2.26
C ALA A 20 -23.54 11.98 -1.77
N GLY A 21 -24.66 12.67 -1.52
CA GLY A 21 -24.66 13.89 -0.71
C GLY A 21 -24.31 13.64 0.77
N SER A 22 -24.36 12.40 1.26
CA SER A 22 -24.04 12.06 2.67
C SER A 22 -23.78 10.56 2.89
N GLN A 23 -22.99 9.90 2.03
CA GLN A 23 -22.70 8.46 2.21
C GLN A 23 -21.76 8.18 3.39
N THR A 24 -22.37 8.18 4.57
CA THR A 24 -21.82 7.79 5.87
C THR A 24 -21.27 6.36 5.85
N TRP A 25 -21.77 5.49 4.98
CA TRP A 25 -21.29 4.11 4.84
C TRP A 25 -19.86 4.00 4.29
N ALA A 26 -19.48 4.86 3.33
CA ALA A 26 -18.11 4.90 2.83
C ALA A 26 -17.15 5.42 3.92
N ALA A 27 -17.58 6.42 4.68
CA ALA A 27 -16.82 6.96 5.81
C ALA A 27 -16.67 5.94 6.96
N SER A 28 -17.73 5.19 7.29
CA SER A 28 -17.69 4.18 8.35
C SER A 28 -16.88 2.93 7.96
N THR A 29 -16.91 2.54 6.67
CA THR A 29 -16.08 1.44 6.17
C THR A 29 -14.59 1.81 6.22
N ILE A 30 -14.21 3.03 5.81
CA ILE A 30 -12.82 3.50 5.89
C ILE A 30 -12.37 3.65 7.37
N ALA A 31 -13.27 4.09 8.26
CA ALA A 31 -12.99 4.19 9.69
C ALA A 31 -12.71 2.82 10.34
N ALA A 32 -13.35 1.74 9.89
CA ALA A 32 -13.09 0.39 10.39
C ALA A 32 -11.72 -0.16 9.97
N PHE A 33 -11.16 0.28 8.83
CA PHE A 33 -9.87 -0.17 8.32
C PHE A 33 -8.66 0.66 8.79
N ARG A 34 -8.88 1.87 9.31
CA ARG A 34 -7.83 2.71 9.91
C ARG A 34 -6.90 1.97 10.88
N PRO A 35 -7.39 1.19 11.86
CA PRO A 35 -6.52 0.55 12.84
C PRO A 35 -5.71 -0.61 12.27
N PHE A 36 -5.99 -1.09 11.06
CA PHE A 36 -5.22 -2.18 10.44
C PHE A 36 -4.27 -1.69 9.34
N ALA A 37 -4.49 -0.49 8.79
CA ALA A 37 -3.74 0.02 7.65
C ALA A 37 -2.24 0.21 7.93
N LEU A 38 -1.90 0.89 9.03
CA LEU A 38 -0.50 1.17 9.42
C LEU A 38 0.34 -0.08 9.72
N PRO A 39 -0.11 -1.06 10.52
CA PRO A 39 0.71 -2.25 10.83
C PRO A 39 0.89 -3.15 9.62
N LEU A 40 -0.12 -3.27 8.74
CA LEU A 40 0.02 -3.97 7.46
C LEU A 40 1.05 -3.29 6.55
N ALA A 41 1.00 -1.96 6.44
CA ALA A 41 1.97 -1.21 5.64
C ALA A 41 3.41 -1.39 6.17
N ALA A 42 3.61 -1.36 7.50
CA ALA A 42 4.91 -1.61 8.12
C ALA A 42 5.40 -3.06 7.90
N ALA A 43 4.51 -4.05 8.02
CA ALA A 43 4.85 -5.46 7.80
C ALA A 43 5.24 -5.75 6.34
N VAL A 44 4.51 -5.19 5.38
CA VAL A 44 4.82 -5.35 3.95
C VAL A 44 6.16 -4.70 3.60
N THR A 45 6.39 -3.47 4.06
CA THR A 45 7.63 -2.74 3.73
C THR A 45 8.87 -3.35 4.38
N THR A 46 8.78 -3.84 5.62
CA THR A 46 9.87 -4.59 6.28
C THR A 46 10.18 -5.90 5.56
N THR A 47 9.15 -6.65 5.16
CA THR A 47 9.32 -7.92 4.44
C THR A 47 9.98 -7.68 3.07
N CYS A 48 9.57 -6.66 2.33
CA CYS A 48 10.21 -6.30 1.06
C CYS A 48 11.66 -5.80 1.25
N LEU A 49 11.94 -5.03 2.32
CA LEU A 49 13.29 -4.57 2.64
C LEU A 49 14.22 -5.77 2.88
N LEU A 50 13.83 -6.66 3.79
CA LEU A 50 14.58 -7.86 4.16
C LEU A 50 14.73 -8.81 2.99
N GLY A 51 13.66 -9.03 2.20
CA GLY A 51 13.71 -9.84 1.00
C GLY A 51 14.71 -9.32 -0.01
N SER A 52 14.75 -8.00 -0.25
CA SER A 52 15.73 -7.41 -1.17
C SER A 52 17.17 -7.62 -0.68
N LEU A 53 17.40 -7.54 0.64
CA LEU A 53 18.73 -7.70 1.24
C LEU A 53 19.17 -9.17 1.17
N TYR A 54 18.26 -10.10 1.43
CA TYR A 54 18.50 -11.54 1.36
C TYR A 54 18.98 -11.98 -0.03
N PHE A 55 18.29 -11.54 -1.08
CA PHE A 55 18.69 -11.89 -2.46
C PHE A 55 20.05 -11.31 -2.86
N SER A 56 20.43 -10.16 -2.30
CA SER A 56 21.71 -9.51 -2.59
C SER A 56 22.87 -10.15 -1.84
N GLU A 57 22.72 -10.45 -0.55
CA GLU A 57 23.84 -10.84 0.32
C GLU A 57 24.01 -12.36 0.39
N ILE A 58 22.91 -13.11 0.47
CA ILE A 58 22.95 -14.57 0.64
C ILE A 58 23.01 -15.24 -0.73
N VAL A 59 22.13 -14.83 -1.64
CA VAL A 59 22.03 -15.43 -2.98
C VAL A 59 22.99 -14.80 -4.00
N ASN A 60 23.67 -13.70 -3.62
CA ASN A 60 24.67 -13.02 -4.45
C ASN A 60 24.16 -12.61 -5.85
N TYR A 61 22.86 -12.29 -5.97
CA TYR A 61 22.34 -11.73 -7.20
C TYR A 61 22.81 -10.28 -7.37
N LYS A 62 23.53 -9.99 -8.46
CA LYS A 62 23.93 -8.62 -8.80
C LYS A 62 22.67 -7.77 -9.08
N PRO A 63 22.45 -6.67 -8.36
CA PRO A 63 21.28 -5.83 -8.57
C PRO A 63 21.36 -5.11 -9.92
N CYS A 64 20.22 -5.05 -10.60
CA CYS A 64 20.05 -4.26 -11.81
C CYS A 64 19.96 -2.76 -11.50
N ARG A 65 20.23 -1.88 -12.48
CA ARG A 65 20.07 -0.41 -12.32
C ARG A 65 18.67 -0.04 -11.82
N LEU A 66 17.62 -0.67 -12.36
CA LEU A 66 16.23 -0.44 -11.98
C LEU A 66 15.94 -0.87 -10.53
N CYS A 67 16.54 -1.98 -10.10
CA CYS A 67 16.46 -2.53 -8.75
C CYS A 67 17.08 -1.56 -7.73
N TRP A 68 18.16 -0.88 -8.11
CA TRP A 68 18.82 0.14 -7.29
C TRP A 68 17.92 1.35 -7.08
N PHE A 69 17.24 1.84 -8.13
CA PHE A 69 16.24 2.91 -8.00
C PHE A 69 15.08 2.52 -7.08
N GLN A 70 14.55 1.30 -7.24
CA GLN A 70 13.48 0.79 -6.38
C GLN A 70 13.90 0.74 -4.91
N ARG A 71 15.12 0.27 -4.63
CA ARG A 71 15.67 0.16 -3.27
C ARG A 71 15.80 1.53 -2.58
N THR A 72 16.32 2.53 -3.27
CA THR A 72 16.50 3.89 -2.72
C THR A 72 15.18 4.55 -2.34
N MET A 73 14.11 4.28 -3.09
CA MET A 73 12.78 4.79 -2.76
C MET A 73 12.12 4.00 -1.62
N MET A 74 12.29 2.67 -1.59
CA MET A 74 11.60 1.81 -0.63
C MET A 74 12.20 1.83 0.79
N TYR A 75 13.52 1.92 0.91
CA TYR A 75 14.22 1.88 2.19
C TYR A 75 13.81 2.99 3.17
N PRO A 76 13.70 4.28 2.77
CA PRO A 76 13.21 5.31 3.68
C PRO A 76 11.75 5.10 4.07
N LEU A 77 10.91 4.57 3.16
CA LEU A 77 9.51 4.25 3.43
C LEU A 77 9.35 3.20 4.53
N ALA A 78 10.19 2.16 4.54
CA ALA A 78 10.17 1.16 5.61
C ALA A 78 10.46 1.80 6.99
N ILE A 79 11.44 2.70 7.07
CA ILE A 79 11.79 3.40 8.32
C ILE A 79 10.63 4.28 8.79
N ILE A 80 10.06 5.08 7.90
CA ILE A 80 8.96 6.01 8.23
C ILE A 80 7.72 5.24 8.70
N LEU A 81 7.36 4.15 8.02
CA LEU A 81 6.17 3.36 8.38
C LEU A 81 6.34 2.59 9.68
N ILE A 82 7.53 2.09 9.98
CA ILE A 82 7.82 1.47 11.29
C ILE A 82 7.70 2.51 12.40
N ILE A 83 8.26 3.72 12.22
CA ILE A 83 8.16 4.79 13.21
C ILE A 83 6.70 5.20 13.41
N ALA A 84 5.93 5.36 12.33
CA ALA A 84 4.50 5.67 12.41
C ALA A 84 3.70 4.57 13.14
N ALA A 85 4.02 3.30 12.89
CA ALA A 85 3.41 2.17 13.59
C ALA A 85 3.77 2.15 15.09
N LEU A 86 5.01 2.50 15.45
CA LEU A 86 5.47 2.58 16.84
C LEU A 86 4.87 3.79 17.58
N ARG A 87 4.68 4.93 16.90
CA ARG A 87 4.03 6.12 17.45
C ARG A 87 2.53 5.93 17.70
N LYS A 88 1.95 4.81 17.23
CA LYS A 88 0.52 4.49 17.39
C LYS A 88 -0.37 5.60 16.81
N ASP A 89 -0.02 6.08 15.61
CA ASP A 89 -0.78 7.10 14.89
C ASP A 89 -2.08 6.52 14.24
N TRP A 90 -2.90 5.79 15.01
CA TRP A 90 -4.12 5.09 14.55
C TRP A 90 -5.30 6.03 14.21
#